data_AF-A0A0K0CZL2-F1
#
_entry.id   AF-A0A0K0CZL2-F1
#
_cell.length_a   1.000
_cell.length_b   1.000
_cell.length_c   1.000
_cell.angle_alpha   90.00
_cell.angle_beta   90.00
_cell.angle_gamma   90.00
#
_symmetry.space_group_name_H-M   'P 1'
#
loop_
_entity.id
_entity.type
_entity.pdbx_description
1 polymer ?
#
loop_
_entity_poly.entity_id
_entity_poly.type
_entity_poly.pdbx_seq_one_letter_code
_entity_poly.pdbx_strand_id
1 'polypeptide(L)'
;MSHRLTRKYLKQPFETHITTDTRFLTITFSFRFHLCSSCRAVRHLPRTYFPRILNEVICGESTCVRGDGRCAQRFLPLKVILHNEGTDQCPKWRLVSIDLRTCCDCAIHNYSNFLRYINRK
;
A
#
# COMPACT_ATOMS: atom_id res chain seq x y z
N MET A 1 -0.80 3.10 26.12
CA MET A 1 -1.57 4.18 25.47
C MET A 1 -2.00 3.70 24.09
N SER A 2 -3.29 3.41 23.93
CA SER A 2 -3.86 2.84 22.70
C SER A 2 -4.19 3.97 21.71
N HIS A 3 -3.48 4.02 20.58
CA HIS A 3 -3.74 5.01 19.54
C HIS A 3 -5.03 4.65 18.79
N ARG A 4 -6.08 5.44 19.03
CA ARG A 4 -7.38 5.34 18.36
C ARG A 4 -7.23 5.70 16.87
N LEU A 5 -7.10 4.69 16.03
CA LEU A 5 -7.14 4.81 14.57
C LEU A 5 -8.57 5.20 14.15
N THR A 6 -8.78 6.43 13.69
CA THR A 6 -9.99 6.84 12.98
C THR A 6 -10.02 6.14 11.62
N ARG A 7 -10.64 4.95 11.58
CA ARG A 7 -10.86 4.12 10.39
C ARG A 7 -11.77 4.83 9.39
N LYS A 8 -11.22 5.35 8.30
CA LYS A 8 -11.97 5.54 7.03
C LYS A 8 -11.54 4.43 6.07
N TYR A 9 -12.25 3.31 6.09
CA TYR A 9 -12.03 2.22 5.15
C TYR A 9 -12.73 2.51 3.83
N LEU A 10 -11.96 2.88 2.81
CA LEU A 10 -12.42 2.75 1.43
C LEU A 10 -11.93 1.39 0.94
N LYS A 11 -12.81 0.38 0.97
CA LYS A 11 -12.59 -0.85 0.20
C LYS A 11 -12.55 -0.45 -1.27
N GLN A 12 -11.55 -0.87 -2.02
CA GLN A 12 -11.54 -0.68 -3.47
C GLN A 12 -12.47 -1.70 -4.12
N PRO A 13 -13.51 -1.26 -4.82
CA PRO A 13 -13.88 -1.88 -6.08
C PRO A 13 -13.67 -0.85 -7.19
N PHE A 14 -12.99 -1.25 -8.26
CA PHE A 14 -12.73 -0.50 -9.50
C PHE A 14 -11.62 0.59 -9.48
N GLU A 15 -10.65 0.43 -10.40
CA GLU A 15 -9.78 1.50 -10.88
C GLU A 15 -10.27 1.93 -12.28
N THR A 16 -10.85 3.12 -12.38
CA THR A 16 -11.21 3.75 -13.66
C THR A 16 -10.00 4.50 -14.21
N HIS A 17 -9.50 4.11 -15.39
CA HIS A 17 -8.49 4.89 -16.11
C HIS A 17 -9.15 5.79 -17.14
N ILE A 18 -8.89 7.10 -17.06
CA ILE A 18 -9.28 8.07 -18.08
C ILE A 18 -8.11 8.21 -19.04
N THR A 19 -8.24 7.73 -20.26
CA THR A 19 -7.30 8.03 -21.35
C THR A 19 -7.88 9.17 -22.18
N THR A 20 -7.22 10.33 -22.16
CA THR A 20 -7.58 11.45 -23.03
C THR A 20 -6.92 11.23 -24.39
N ASP A 21 -7.71 10.86 -25.40
CA ASP A 21 -7.33 11.03 -26.80
C ASP A 21 -7.95 12.34 -27.30
N THR A 22 -7.18 13.11 -28.07
CA THR A 22 -7.43 14.48 -28.53
C THR A 22 -8.70 14.69 -29.38
N ARG A 23 -9.50 13.63 -29.61
CA ARG A 23 -10.73 13.72 -30.41
C ARG A 23 -11.96 13.09 -29.76
N PHE A 24 -11.82 12.20 -28.76
CA PHE A 24 -12.95 11.59 -28.04
C PHE A 24 -12.55 11.17 -26.62
N LEU A 25 -13.42 11.43 -25.64
CA LEU A 25 -13.33 10.85 -24.28
C LEU A 25 -13.78 9.38 -24.34
N THR A 26 -12.83 8.46 -24.50
CA THR A 26 -13.08 7.02 -24.41
C THR A 26 -12.86 6.53 -22.97
N ILE A 27 -13.91 6.05 -22.32
CA ILE A 27 -13.80 5.36 -21.02
C ILE A 27 -13.48 3.89 -21.32
N THR A 28 -12.20 3.53 -21.32
CA THR A 28 -11.79 2.12 -21.41
C THR A 28 -11.88 1.46 -20.03
N PHE A 29 -12.80 0.50 -19.88
CA PHE A 29 -12.87 -0.36 -18.70
C PHE A 29 -11.84 -1.49 -18.81
N SER A 30 -10.72 -1.36 -18.11
CA SER A 30 -9.78 -2.48 -17.93
C SER A 30 -10.17 -3.29 -16.68
N PHE A 31 -10.53 -4.56 -16.87
CA PHE A 31 -10.73 -5.48 -15.75
C PHE A 31 -9.38 -5.92 -15.20
N ARG A 32 -8.93 -5.30 -14.10
CA ARG A 32 -7.76 -5.75 -13.33
C ARG A 32 -8.25 -6.51 -12.10
N PHE A 33 -7.71 -7.70 -11.89
CA PHE A 33 -7.98 -8.51 -10.70
C PHE A 33 -6.80 -8.39 -9.74
N HIS A 34 -7.07 -7.93 -8.52
CA HIS A 34 -6.10 -7.98 -7.45
C HIS A 34 -6.22 -9.34 -6.75
N LEU A 35 -5.11 -10.07 -6.62
CA LEU A 35 -5.06 -11.38 -5.97
C LEU A 35 -5.20 -11.29 -4.44
N CYS A 36 -5.00 -10.11 -3.88
CA CYS A 36 -5.13 -9.81 -2.46
C CYS A 36 -6.05 -8.60 -2.28
N SER A 37 -7.01 -8.70 -1.38
CA SER A 37 -7.78 -7.53 -0.98
C SER A 37 -6.91 -6.55 -0.18
N SER A 38 -7.14 -5.27 -0.40
CA SER A 38 -6.42 -4.21 0.28
C SER A 38 -7.32 -3.00 0.53
N CYS A 39 -6.89 -2.16 1.46
CA CYS A 39 -7.56 -0.90 1.82
C CYS A 39 -6.55 0.23 1.73
N ARG A 40 -6.96 1.36 1.15
CA ARG A 40 -6.22 2.62 1.26
C ARG A 40 -6.41 3.18 2.68
N ALA A 41 -5.31 3.59 3.30
CA ALA A 41 -5.27 4.11 4.65
C ALA A 41 -4.38 5.35 4.72
N VAL A 42 -4.67 6.20 5.69
CA VAL A 42 -3.87 7.38 5.98
C VAL A 42 -3.30 7.24 7.39
N ARG A 43 -1.98 7.34 7.50
CA ARG A 43 -1.25 7.29 8.76
C ARG A 43 -0.82 8.70 9.15
N HIS A 44 -1.18 9.09 10.37
CA HIS A 44 -0.78 10.36 10.96
C HIS A 44 0.44 10.15 11.87
N LEU A 45 1.56 10.74 11.50
CA LEU A 45 2.74 10.83 12.35
C LEU A 45 2.58 11.94 13.40
N PRO A 46 3.36 11.89 14.50
CA PRO A 46 3.44 12.96 15.47
C PRO A 46 3.78 14.32 14.83
N ARG A 47 3.53 15.42 15.55
CA ARG A 47 3.81 16.79 15.07
C ARG A 47 5.30 17.04 14.80
N THR A 48 6.17 16.25 15.42
CA THR A 48 7.63 16.34 15.25
C THR A 48 8.14 15.76 13.93
N TYR A 49 7.28 15.18 13.09
CA TYR A 49 7.71 14.56 11.82
C TYR A 49 7.28 15.38 10.59
N PHE A 50 8.06 15.31 9.52
CA PHE A 50 7.67 15.84 8.21
C PHE A 50 8.01 14.84 7.07
N PRO A 51 7.07 14.55 6.15
CA PRO A 51 5.65 14.91 6.17
C PRO A 51 4.89 14.16 7.28
N ARG A 52 3.84 14.79 7.82
CA ARG A 52 3.04 14.21 8.91
C ARG A 52 2.03 13.16 8.46
N ILE A 53 1.64 13.19 7.19
CA ILE A 53 0.57 12.36 6.65
C ILE A 53 1.20 11.43 5.63
N LEU A 54 1.04 10.13 5.85
CA LEU A 54 1.52 9.08 4.96
C LEU A 54 0.33 8.33 4.36
N ASN A 55 0.32 8.19 3.05
CA ASN A 55 -0.63 7.33 2.35
C ASN A 55 -0.11 5.90 2.35
N GLU A 56 -0.94 4.97 2.80
CA GLU A 56 -0.58 3.57 2.97
C GLU A 56 -1.63 2.65 2.34
N VAL A 57 -1.21 1.43 2.02
CA VAL A 57 -2.09 0.33 1.61
C VAL A 57 -1.98 -0.78 2.65
N ILE A 58 -3.11 -1.17 3.25
CA ILE A 58 -3.18 -2.23 4.26
C ILE A 58 -3.84 -3.46 3.65
N CYS A 59 -3.21 -4.63 3.77
CA CYS A 59 -3.78 -5.89 3.28
C CYS A 59 -4.96 -6.36 4.13
N GLY A 60 -5.99 -6.90 3.47
CA GLY A 60 -7.21 -7.41 4.09
C GLY A 60 -7.20 -8.93 4.25
N GLU A 61 -7.17 -9.65 3.12
CA GLU A 61 -7.12 -11.12 3.09
C GLU A 61 -5.76 -11.68 3.50
N SER A 62 -5.78 -12.90 4.05
CA SER A 62 -4.57 -13.65 4.39
C SER A 62 -4.14 -14.61 3.29
N THR A 63 -5.05 -15.10 2.47
CA THR A 63 -4.80 -16.08 1.39
C THR A 63 -5.14 -15.50 0.03
N CYS A 64 -4.49 -16.01 -1.01
CA CYS A 64 -4.75 -15.70 -2.40
C CYS A 64 -4.75 -16.99 -3.24
N VAL A 65 -5.24 -16.92 -4.48
CA VAL A 65 -5.30 -18.07 -5.42
C VAL A 65 -5.98 -19.29 -4.77
N ARG A 66 -7.16 -19.08 -4.17
CA ARG A 66 -7.95 -20.14 -3.50
C ARG A 66 -7.20 -20.94 -2.43
N GLY A 67 -6.19 -20.33 -1.78
CA GLY A 67 -5.40 -20.94 -0.72
C GLY A 67 -4.00 -21.39 -1.14
N ASP A 68 -3.70 -21.37 -2.44
CA ASP A 68 -2.38 -21.74 -2.97
C ASP A 68 -1.30 -20.68 -2.74
N GLY A 69 -1.69 -19.50 -2.28
CA GLY A 69 -0.75 -18.47 -1.87
C GLY A 69 -1.20 -17.70 -0.63
N ARG A 70 -0.28 -16.88 -0.12
CA ARG A 70 -0.49 -16.01 1.03
C ARG A 70 -0.30 -14.55 0.62
N CYS A 71 -1.23 -13.71 1.07
CA CYS A 71 -1.09 -12.27 0.93
C CYS A 71 -0.08 -11.73 1.93
N ALA A 72 0.90 -10.96 1.44
CA ALA A 72 1.97 -10.38 2.21
C ALA A 72 1.96 -8.86 2.07
N GLN A 73 1.99 -8.16 3.21
CA GLN A 73 2.19 -6.71 3.26
C GLN A 73 3.63 -6.39 2.85
N ARG A 74 3.78 -5.52 1.85
CA ARG A 74 5.08 -4.99 1.45
C ARG A 74 5.33 -3.64 2.10
N PHE A 75 6.60 -3.42 2.45
CA PHE A 75 7.09 -2.22 3.10
C PHE A 75 8.20 -1.60 2.27
N LEU A 76 8.18 -0.28 2.18
CA LEU A 76 9.24 0.52 1.57
C LEU A 76 9.91 1.35 2.69
N PRO A 77 11.22 1.18 2.94
CA PRO A 77 11.94 2.03 3.87
C PRO A 77 12.09 3.44 3.29
N LEU A 78 11.24 4.37 3.74
CA LEU A 78 11.23 5.76 3.30
C LEU A 78 12.26 6.57 4.10
N LYS A 79 13.40 6.85 3.47
CA LYS A 79 14.58 7.51 4.09
C LYS A 79 14.58 9.05 4.03
N VAL A 80 13.47 9.65 3.59
CA VAL A 80 13.34 11.11 3.39
C VAL A 80 12.47 11.77 4.45
N ILE A 81 12.17 11.06 5.54
CA ILE A 81 11.39 11.60 6.65
C ILE A 81 12.29 12.46 7.51
N LEU A 82 11.81 13.65 7.89
CA LEU A 82 12.47 14.50 8.86
C LEU A 82 11.82 14.32 10.23
N HIS A 83 12.64 14.19 11.27
CA HIS A 83 12.23 14.19 12.67
C HIS A 83 12.85 15.40 13.38
N ASN A 84 12.02 16.20 14.04
CA ASN A 84 12.44 17.32 14.88
C ASN A 84 12.80 16.78 16.27
N GLU A 85 14.08 16.88 16.63
CA GLU A 85 14.62 16.54 17.95
C GLU A 85 14.81 17.78 18.83
N GLY A 86 14.49 18.97 18.31
CA GLY A 86 14.50 20.24 19.03
C GLY A 86 13.11 20.62 19.55
N THR A 87 12.86 21.92 19.66
CA THR A 87 11.54 22.46 20.02
C THR A 87 10.82 23.01 18.79
N ASP A 88 9.56 23.40 18.94
CA ASP A 88 8.82 24.07 17.87
C ASP A 88 9.40 25.47 17.54
N GLN A 89 10.02 26.15 18.52
CA GLN A 89 10.67 27.46 18.32
C GLN A 89 12.11 27.35 17.79
N CYS A 90 12.80 26.24 18.07
CA CYS A 90 14.17 26.00 17.64
C CYS A 90 14.29 24.56 17.13
N PRO A 91 13.85 24.30 15.89
CA PRO A 91 13.80 22.95 15.35
C PRO A 91 15.20 22.43 15.02
N LYS A 92 15.41 21.13 15.31
CA LYS A 92 16.60 20.38 14.94
C LYS A 92 16.18 19.18 14.10
N TRP A 93 16.24 19.33 12.79
CA TRP A 93 15.78 18.31 11.85
C TRP A 93 16.84 17.25 11.58
N ARG A 94 16.44 15.98 11.67
CA ARG A 94 17.27 14.82 11.30
C ARG A 94 16.53 13.93 10.31
N LEU A 95 17.25 13.44 9.30
CA LEU A 95 16.73 12.41 8.40
C LEU A 95 16.60 11.08 9.11
N VAL A 96 15.41 10.47 8.99
CA VAL A 96 15.09 9.17 9.56
C VAL A 96 14.42 8.29 8.52
N SER A 97 14.48 6.98 8.74
CA SER A 97 13.79 5.99 7.91
C SER A 97 12.52 5.53 8.60
N ILE A 98 11.41 5.48 7.85
CA ILE A 98 10.15 4.89 8.30
C ILE A 98 9.70 3.85 7.29
N ASP A 99 9.26 2.70 7.78
CA ASP A 99 8.64 1.70 6.92
C ASP A 99 7.22 2.14 6.53
N LEU A 100 7.04 2.33 5.22
CA LEU A 100 5.80 2.70 4.58
C LEU A 100 5.13 1.46 3.99
N ARG A 101 3.87 1.21 4.35
CA ARG A 101 3.05 0.13 3.76
C ARG A 101 2.59 0.51 2.37
N THR A 102 3.17 -0.08 1.32
CA THR A 102 2.95 0.36 -0.07
C THR A 102 1.96 -0.49 -0.85
N CYS A 103 2.00 -1.81 -0.69
CA CYS A 103 1.13 -2.72 -1.43
C CYS A 103 0.98 -4.10 -0.77
N CYS A 104 0.12 -4.91 -1.37
CA CYS A 104 -0.10 -6.31 -1.04
C CYS A 104 0.38 -7.18 -2.19
N ASP A 105 1.14 -8.21 -1.86
CA ASP A 105 1.68 -9.17 -2.81
C ASP A 105 1.15 -10.57 -2.51
N CYS A 106 0.99 -11.40 -3.53
CA CYS A 106 0.54 -12.79 -3.39
C CYS A 106 1.76 -13.72 -3.55
N ALA A 107 2.26 -14.25 -2.44
CA ALA A 107 3.33 -15.22 -2.44
C ALA A 107 2.76 -16.63 -2.59
N ILE A 108 3.01 -17.28 -3.73
CA ILE A 108 2.55 -18.64 -4.01
C ILE A 108 3.39 -19.65 -3.21
N HIS A 109 2.72 -20.63 -2.60
CA HIS A 109 3.39 -21.71 -1.90
C HIS A 109 4.18 -22.60 -2.87
N ASN A 110 5.36 -23.06 -2.45
CA ASN A 110 6.22 -23.94 -3.25
C ASN A 110 5.55 -25.27 -3.66
N TYR A 111 4.62 -25.77 -2.84
CA TYR A 111 3.84 -26.98 -3.11
C TYR A 111 2.59 -26.76 -3.97
N SER A 112 2.26 -25.52 -4.35
CA SER A 112 1.09 -25.24 -5.17
C SER A 112 1.26 -25.86 -6.57
N ASN A 113 0.21 -26.53 -7.04
CA ASN A 113 0.15 -27.03 -8.41
C ASN A 113 0.18 -25.90 -9.45
N PHE A 114 -0.17 -24.67 -9.07
CA PHE A 114 -0.08 -23.49 -9.93
C PHE A 114 1.35 -23.21 -10.40
N LEU A 115 2.36 -23.44 -9.54
CA LEU A 115 3.77 -23.30 -9.92
C LEU A 115 4.18 -24.28 -11.02
N ARG A 116 3.57 -25.47 -11.07
CA ARG A 116 3.83 -26.46 -12.14
C ARG A 116 3.30 -26.00 -13.50
N TYR A 117 2.26 -25.16 -13.52
CA TYR A 117 1.71 -24.61 -14.75
C TYR A 117 2.56 -23.45 -15.28
N ILE A 118 2.97 -22.53 -14.42
CA ILE A 118 3.76 -21.35 -14.83
C ILE A 118 5.20 -21.72 -15.23
N ASN A 119 5.80 -22.70 -14.55
CA ASN A 119 7.19 -23.11 -14.80
C ASN A 119 7.37 -24.14 -15.93
N ARG A 120 6.31 -24.51 -16.66
CA ARG A 120 6.46 -25.26 -17.91
C ARG A 120 7.02 -24.29 -18.97
N LYS A 121 8.34 -24.28 -19.11
CA LYS A 121 9.02 -23.83 -20.33
C LYS A 121 8.95 -24.93 -21.39
#